data_AF-A0A381Y3U6-F1
#
_entry.id   AF-A0A381Y3U6-F1
#
_cell.length_a   1.000
_cell.length_b   1.000
_cell.length_c   1.000
_cell.angle_alpha   90.00
_cell.angle_beta   90.00
_cell.angle_gamma   90.00
#
_symmetry.space_group_name_H-M   'P 1'
#
loop_
_entity.id
_entity.type
_entity.pdbx_description
1 polymer ?
#
loop_
_entity_poly.entity_id
_entity_poly.type
_entity_poly.pdbx_seq_one_letter_code
_entity_poly.pdbx_strand_id
1 'polypeptide(L)' 'MNERVIKIEKIDPKDLFGPQNKNIKFIKLKFPELKIVARGDKIKAYGNKEDLNDFEERIKKIINYFIEYNIISDNEIEML' A
#
# COMPACT_ATOMS: atom_id res chain seq x y z
N MET A 1 -11.51 -0.16 17.26
CA MET A 1 -11.11 -0.30 15.84
C MET A 1 -10.51 1.01 15.39
N ASN A 2 -9.28 0.98 14.91
CA ASN A 2 -8.60 2.16 14.37
C ASN A 2 -8.67 2.13 12.84
N GLU A 3 -8.55 3.31 12.22
CA GLU A 3 -8.43 3.43 10.77
C GLU A 3 -7.18 4.24 10.42
N ARG A 4 -6.60 3.91 9.26
CA ARG A 4 -5.48 4.66 8.67
C ARG A 4 -5.81 4.97 7.22
N VAL A 5 -5.67 6.23 6.84
CA VAL A 5 -5.95 6.71 5.48
C VAL A 5 -4.67 7.28 4.92
N ILE A 6 -4.23 6.71 3.80
CA ILE A 6 -3.01 7.10 3.09
C ILE A 6 -3.42 7.60 1.72
N LYS A 7 -2.99 8.82 1.38
CA LYS A 7 -3.32 9.47 0.11
C LYS A 7 -2.12 9.41 -0.83
N ILE A 8 -2.37 9.06 -2.08
CA ILE A 8 -1.41 8.96 -3.17
C ILE A 8 -1.52 10.26 -3.95
N GLU A 9 -0.57 11.18 -3.77
CA GLU A 9 -0.67 12.52 -4.38
C GLU A 9 0.26 12.75 -5.58
N LYS A 10 1.33 11.96 -5.71
CA LYS A 10 2.40 12.20 -6.69
C LYS A 10 2.41 11.24 -7.88
N ILE A 11 1.61 10.18 -7.84
CA ILE A 11 1.63 9.09 -8.83
C ILE A 11 0.22 8.61 -9.11
N ASP A 12 0.00 8.02 -10.28
CA ASP A 12 -1.29 7.45 -10.62
C ASP A 12 -1.55 6.19 -9.78
N PRO A 13 -2.66 6.11 -9.04
CA PRO A 13 -2.95 4.97 -8.17
C PRO A 13 -3.04 3.66 -8.94
N LYS A 14 -3.46 3.71 -10.21
CA LYS A 14 -3.54 2.53 -11.08
C LYS A 14 -2.17 1.92 -11.33
N ASP A 15 -1.16 2.74 -11.55
CA ASP A 15 0.21 2.28 -11.76
C ASP A 15 0.79 1.70 -10.47
N LEU A 16 0.56 2.37 -9.33
CA LEU A 16 0.97 1.86 -8.02
C LEU A 16 0.32 0.51 -7.68
N PHE A 17 -0.98 0.35 -7.97
CA PHE A 17 -1.69 -0.90 -7.68
C PHE A 17 -1.32 -2.02 -8.66
N GLY A 18 -0.75 -1.66 -9.81
CA GLY A 18 -0.35 -2.58 -10.85
C GLY A 18 -1.52 -3.24 -11.59
N PRO A 19 -1.23 -4.04 -12.62
CA PRO A 19 -2.26 -4.72 -13.41
C PRO A 19 -3.14 -5.59 -12.52
N GLN A 20 -4.45 -5.46 -12.66
CA GLN A 20 -5.46 -6.19 -11.88
C GLN A 20 -5.31 -6.06 -10.34
N ASN A 21 -4.78 -4.94 -9.85
CA ASN A 21 -4.50 -4.66 -8.44
C ASN A 21 -3.52 -5.67 -7.81
N LYS A 22 -2.55 -6.18 -8.58
CA LYS A 22 -1.56 -7.17 -8.11
C LYS A 22 -0.85 -6.72 -6.84
N ASN A 23 -0.35 -5.48 -6.81
CA ASN A 23 0.44 -4.96 -5.69
C ASN A 23 -0.41 -4.86 -4.42
N ILE A 24 -1.65 -4.37 -4.54
CA ILE A 24 -2.59 -4.32 -3.40
C ILE A 24 -3.01 -5.71 -2.93
N LYS A 25 -3.21 -6.66 -3.84
CA LYS A 25 -3.47 -8.06 -3.45
C LYS A 25 -2.30 -8.63 -2.66
N PHE A 26 -1.07 -8.37 -3.10
CA PHE A 26 0.13 -8.82 -2.41
C PHE A 26 0.26 -8.22 -1.01
N ILE A 27 0.05 -6.90 -0.88
CA ILE A 27 0.07 -6.23 0.42
C ILE A 27 -1.03 -6.81 1.34
N LYS A 28 -2.23 -7.08 0.81
CA LYS A 28 -3.30 -7.74 1.58
C LYS A 28 -2.91 -9.13 2.10
N LEU A 29 -2.10 -9.88 1.34
CA LEU A 29 -1.61 -11.18 1.78
C LEU A 29 -0.58 -11.06 2.91
N LYS A 30 0.25 -10.00 2.91
CA LYS A 30 1.19 -9.71 4.01
C LYS A 30 0.49 -9.23 5.29
N PHE A 31 -0.65 -8.54 5.17
CA PHE A 31 -1.41 -8.00 6.29
C PHE A 31 -2.82 -8.59 6.36
N PRO A 32 -2.98 -9.90 6.62
CA PRO A 32 -4.30 -10.55 6.63
C PRO A 32 -5.19 -10.07 7.79
N GLU A 33 -4.60 -9.55 8.87
CA GLU A 33 -5.33 -9.01 10.03
C GLU A 33 -5.91 -7.60 9.77
N LEU A 34 -5.42 -6.91 8.73
CA LEU A 34 -5.90 -5.59 8.35
C LEU A 34 -6.94 -5.64 7.24
N LYS A 35 -8.05 -4.93 7.44
CA LYS A 35 -9.01 -4.70 6.37
C LYS A 35 -8.54 -3.57 5.48
N ILE A 36 -7.94 -3.89 4.34
CA ILE A 36 -7.40 -2.90 3.39
C ILE A 36 -8.39 -2.62 2.23
N VAL A 37 -8.65 -1.34 1.99
CA VAL A 37 -9.55 -0.82 0.95
C VAL A 37 -8.83 0.27 0.16
N ALA A 38 -8.50 -0.01 -1.10
CA ALA A 38 -7.96 0.97 -2.04
C ALA A 38 -9.08 1.49 -2.95
N ARG A 39 -9.30 2.81 -2.99
CA ARG A 39 -10.30 3.46 -3.86
C ARG A 39 -9.75 4.80 -4.34
N GLY A 40 -9.65 4.96 -5.67
CA GLY A 40 -9.08 6.16 -6.27
C GLY A 40 -7.65 6.39 -5.80
N ASP A 41 -7.38 7.60 -5.31
CA ASP A 41 -6.10 8.06 -4.77
C ASP A 41 -5.87 7.71 -3.31
N LYS A 42 -6.72 6.88 -2.70
CA LYS A 42 -6.68 6.63 -1.25
C LYS A 42 -6.63 5.14 -0.93
N ILE A 43 -5.76 4.79 0.00
CA ILE A 43 -5.67 3.48 0.62
C ILE A 43 -6.11 3.64 2.08
N LYS A 44 -7.15 2.90 2.46
CA LYS A 44 -7.64 2.83 3.83
C LYS A 44 -7.35 1.46 4.43
N ALA A 45 -6.84 1.41 5.64
CA ALA A 45 -6.70 0.19 6.41
C ALA A 45 -7.46 0.31 7.74
N TYR A 46 -8.06 -0.79 8.19
CA TYR A 46 -8.76 -0.86 9.48
C TYR A 46 -8.24 -2.06 10.28
N GLY A 47 -7.93 -1.86 11.55
CA GLY A 47 -7.37 -2.91 12.41
C GLY A 47 -6.83 -2.37 13.73
N ASN A 48 -5.82 -3.06 14.28
CA ASN A 48 -5.11 -2.66 15.49
C ASN A 48 -4.10 -1.56 15.19
N LYS A 49 -3.78 -0.75 16.20
CA LYS A 49 -2.93 0.43 16.02
C LYS A 49 -1.50 0.07 15.61
N GLU A 50 -0.97 -1.04 16.12
CA GLU A 50 0.37 -1.54 15.82
C GLU A 50 0.47 -1.98 14.36
N ASP A 51 -0.43 -2.85 13.89
CA ASP A 51 -0.50 -3.28 12.50
C ASP A 51 -0.69 -2.12 11.52
N LEU A 52 -1.55 -1.14 11.88
CA LEU A 52 -1.79 0.03 11.05
C LEU A 52 -0.55 0.93 10.93
N ASN A 53 0.27 1.03 11.98
CA ASN A 53 1.53 1.77 11.91
C ASN A 53 2.53 1.08 10.98
N ASP A 54 2.69 -0.24 11.10
CA ASP A 54 3.57 -1.02 10.22
C ASP A 54 3.13 -0.92 8.76
N PHE A 55 1.83 -1.10 8.51
CA PHE A 55 1.22 -0.95 7.19
C PHE A 55 1.45 0.44 6.60
N GLU A 56 1.28 1.51 7.38
CA GLU A 56 1.51 2.87 6.89
C GLU A 56 2.96 3.08 6.48
N GLU A 57 3.91 2.62 7.29
CA GLU A 57 5.33 2.76 6.97
C GLU A 57 5.68 2.00 5.68
N ARG A 58 5.17 0.76 5.56
CA ARG A 58 5.35 -0.09 4.37
C ARG A 58 4.83 0.59 3.11
N ILE A 59 3.60 1.10 3.16
CA ILE A 59 2.97 1.78 2.02
C ILE A 59 3.73 3.06 1.66
N LYS A 60 4.16 3.86 2.64
CA LYS A 60 4.95 5.07 2.36
C LYS A 60 6.28 4.73 1.69
N LYS A 61 6.97 3.66 2.12
CA LYS A 61 8.19 3.16 1.46
C LYS A 61 7.92 2.77 0.00
N ILE A 62 6.86 1.99 -0.24
CA ILE A 62 6.44 1.59 -1.59
C ILE A 62 6.11 2.81 -2.47
N ILE A 63 5.35 3.77 -1.96
CA ILE A 63 5.01 5.00 -2.68
C ILE A 63 6.27 5.81 -3.01
N ASN A 64 7.17 6.00 -2.04
CA ASN A 64 8.41 6.74 -2.25
C ASN A 64 9.32 6.05 -3.27
N TYR A 65 9.48 4.73 -3.16
CA TYR A 65 10.22 3.95 -4.14
C TYR A 65 9.61 4.10 -5.53
N PHE A 66 8.29 3.99 -5.64
CA PHE A 66 7.61 4.18 -6.92
C PHE A 66 7.79 5.61 -7.47
N ILE A 67 7.79 6.64 -6.61
CA ILE A 67 8.06 8.02 -7.04
C ILE A 67 9.50 8.16 -7.59
N GLU A 68 10.48 7.51 -6.99
CA GLU A 68 11.89 7.61 -7.41
C GLU A 68 12.20 6.78 -8.66
N TYR A 69 11.64 5.57 -8.76
CA TYR A 69 12.00 4.63 -9.83
C TYR A 69 10.92 4.49 -10.92
N ASN A 70 9.70 4.93 -10.66
CA ASN A 70 8.52 4.81 -11.53
C ASN A 70 8.17 3.35 -11.94
N ILE A 71 8.78 2.39 -11.25
CA ILE A 71 8.56 0.94 -11.38
C ILE A 71 8.55 0.33 -9.98
N ILE A 72 7.70 -0.67 -9.76
CA ILE A 72 7.79 -1.52 -8.57
C ILE A 72 7.40 -2.95 -8.93
N SER A 73 8.29 -3.88 -8.61
CA SER A 73 8.12 -5.32 -8.84
C SER A 73 7.76 -6.02 -7.52
N ASP A 74 7.21 -7.24 -7.59
CA ASP A 74 6.87 -8.02 -6.40
C ASP A 74 8.06 -8.18 -5.43
N ASN A 75 9.27 -8.40 -5.97
CA ASN A 75 10.52 -8.46 -5.20
C ASN A 75 10.80 -7.19 -4.38
N GLU A 76 10.57 -6.00 -4.96
CA GLU A 76 10.79 -4.74 -4.25
C GLU A 76 9.74 -4.55 -3.15
N ILE A 77 8.50 -4.96 -3.39
CA ILE A 77 7.44 -4.96 -2.37
C ILE A 77 7.77 -5.93 -1.22
N GLU A 78 8.47 -7.04 -1.49
CA GLU A 78 8.91 -7.96 -0.45
C GLU A 78 10.08 -7.44 0.39
N MET A 79 11.03 -6.75 -0.24
CA MET A 79 12.24 -6.23 0.40
C MET A 79 12.02 -4.93 1.18
N LEU A 80 11.03 -4.12 0.80
CA LEU A 80 10.61 -2.90 1.50
C LEU A 80 9.67 -3.21 2.68
#